data_AF-A0A5N5KCC6-F1
#
_entry.id   AF-A0A5N5KCC6-F1
#
_cell.length_a   1.000
_cell.length_b   1.000
_cell.length_c   1.000
_cell.angle_alpha   90.00
_cell.angle_beta   90.00
_cell.angle_gamma   90.00
#
_symmetry.space_group_name_H-M   'P 1'
#
loop_
_entity.id
_entity.type
_entity.pdbx_description
1 polymer ?
#
loop_
_entity_poly.entity_id
_entity_poly.type
_entity_poly.pdbx_seq_one_letter_code
_entity_poly.pdbx_strand_id
1 'polypeptide(L)'
;MGELEPIDLLVLRTTCRHLRNIIPSLDIHDLLAAESSNTGIARDLYACRLCLRLRHSSNFADTMKKKNKQKLAGRGVTRFCMDCGLKPARSKTVMVVALISR
;
A
#
# COMPACT_ATOMS: atom_id res chain seq x y z
N MET A 1 -26.97 12.95 6.87
CA MET A 1 -25.94 12.13 7.56
C MET A 1 -24.78 12.08 6.60
N GLY A 2 -23.67 12.77 6.89
CA GLY A 2 -22.56 12.88 5.94
C GLY A 2 -21.83 11.54 5.82
N GLU A 3 -21.83 10.97 4.62
CA GLU A 3 -21.00 9.82 4.31
C GLU A 3 -19.54 10.29 4.28
N LEU A 4 -18.68 9.65 5.08
CA LEU A 4 -17.24 9.88 5.04
C LEU A 4 -16.71 9.24 3.76
N GLU A 5 -16.04 10.03 2.92
CA GLU A 5 -15.42 9.50 1.70
C GLU A 5 -14.36 8.44 2.07
N PRO A 6 -14.12 7.41 1.23
CA PRO A 6 -13.11 6.38 1.49
C PRO A 6 -11.71 6.96 1.79
N ILE A 7 -11.41 8.12 1.21
CA ILE A 7 -10.17 8.86 1.44
C ILE A 7 -10.10 9.40 2.87
N ASP A 8 -11.21 9.87 3.44
CA ASP A 8 -11.26 10.38 4.82
C ASP A 8 -11.03 9.25 5.82
N LEU A 9 -11.65 8.09 5.58
CA LEU A 9 -11.39 6.88 6.36
C LEU A 9 -9.92 6.47 6.29
N LEU A 10 -9.31 6.54 5.12
CA LEU A 10 -7.88 6.25 4.94
C LEU A 10 -6.99 7.23 5.71
N VAL A 11 -7.28 8.53 5.64
CA VAL A 11 -6.54 9.55 6.40
C VAL A 11 -6.66 9.25 7.89
N LEU A 12 -7.87 9.03 8.41
CA LEU A 12 -8.11 8.72 9.82
C LEU A 12 -7.39 7.44 10.27
N ARG A 13 -7.30 6.41 9.42
CA ARG A 13 -6.51 5.19 9.71
C ARG A 13 -5.01 5.45 9.80
N THR A 14 -4.50 6.48 9.12
CA THR A 14 -3.06 6.81 9.12
C THR A 14 -2.63 7.65 10.31
N THR A 15 -3.55 8.37 10.97
CA THR A 15 -3.21 9.30 12.06
C THR A 15 -2.85 8.59 13.36
N CYS A 16 -3.59 7.55 13.76
CA CYS A 16 -3.32 6.85 15.02
C CYS A 16 -3.66 5.35 15.02
N ARG A 17 -3.03 4.60 15.92
CA ARG A 17 -3.23 3.15 16.08
C ARG A 17 -4.66 2.79 16.49
N HIS A 18 -5.32 3.66 17.25
CA HIS A 18 -6.68 3.42 17.75
C HIS A 18 -7.71 3.46 16.62
N LEU A 19 -7.76 4.56 15.86
CA LEU A 19 -8.64 4.71 14.70
C LEU A 19 -8.39 3.63 13.65
N ARG A 20 -7.13 3.23 13.48
CA ARG A 20 -6.77 2.12 12.60
C ARG A 20 -7.42 0.79 12.97
N ASN A 21 -7.62 0.53 14.27
CA ASN A 21 -8.21 -0.72 14.75
C ASN A 21 -9.74 -0.70 14.69
N ILE A 22 -10.36 0.46 14.81
CA ILE A 22 -11.83 0.61 14.85
C ILE A 22 -12.40 0.78 13.44
N ILE A 23 -11.70 1.50 12.57
CA ILE A 23 -12.13 1.64 11.17
C ILE A 23 -11.92 0.26 10.49
N PRO A 24 -12.83 -0.21 9.61
CA PRO A 24 -12.60 -1.42 8.82
C PRO A 24 -11.45 -1.24 7.82
N SER A 25 -10.73 -2.33 7.49
CA SER A 25 -9.72 -2.27 6.43
C SER A 25 -10.39 -2.07 5.08
N LEU A 26 -9.95 -1.05 4.35
CA LEU A 26 -10.44 -0.79 3.01
C LEU A 26 -9.96 -1.84 2.01
N ASP A 27 -10.74 -2.04 0.96
CA ASP A 27 -10.40 -2.93 -0.12
C ASP A 27 -9.19 -2.39 -0.91
N ILE A 28 -8.50 -3.27 -1.64
CA ILE A 28 -7.37 -2.89 -2.48
C ILE A 28 -7.78 -1.87 -3.55
N HIS A 29 -9.02 -1.94 -4.04
CA HIS A 29 -9.55 -0.99 -5.01
C HIS A 29 -9.63 0.42 -4.45
N ASP A 30 -10.13 0.58 -3.23
CA ASP A 30 -10.22 1.88 -2.55
C ASP A 30 -8.82 2.46 -2.26
N LEU A 31 -7.89 1.59 -1.85
CA LEU A 31 -6.49 1.96 -1.63
C LEU A 31 -5.82 2.49 -2.90
N LEU A 32 -6.11 1.88 -4.06
CA LEU A 32 -5.59 2.32 -5.35
C LEU A 32 -6.26 3.62 -5.84
N ALA A 33 -7.56 3.78 -5.58
CA ALA A 33 -8.27 5.03 -5.84
C ALA A 33 -7.66 6.17 -5.02
N ALA A 34 -7.38 5.93 -3.73
CA ALA A 34 -6.76 6.91 -2.85
C ALA A 34 -5.28 7.17 -3.17
N GLU A 35 -4.50 6.16 -3.58
CA GLU A 35 -3.15 6.35 -4.15
C GLU A 35 -3.19 7.29 -5.37
N SER A 36 -4.21 7.16 -6.21
CA SER A 36 -4.38 7.96 -7.44
C SER A 36 -5.01 9.34 -7.19
N SER A 37 -5.51 9.60 -5.99
CA SER A 37 -6.12 10.88 -5.62
C SER A 37 -5.08 11.98 -5.42
N ASN A 38 -5.49 13.25 -5.51
CA ASN A 38 -4.59 14.39 -5.28
C ASN A 38 -3.90 14.32 -3.90
N THR A 39 -4.60 13.85 -2.86
CA THR A 39 -4.02 13.74 -1.51
C THR A 39 -2.98 12.62 -1.43
N GLY A 40 -3.24 11.49 -2.10
CA GLY A 40 -2.28 10.38 -2.22
C GLY A 40 -1.01 10.79 -2.96
N ILE A 41 -1.16 11.47 -4.09
CA ILE A 41 -0.04 11.98 -4.90
C ILE A 41 0.75 13.04 -4.13
N ALA A 42 0.06 14.03 -3.53
CA ALA A 42 0.72 15.12 -2.79
C ALA A 42 1.49 14.62 -1.55
N ARG A 43 1.06 13.50 -0.95
CA ARG A 43 1.70 12.87 0.20
C ARG A 43 2.61 11.70 -0.17
N ASP A 44 2.85 11.47 -1.46
CA ASP A 44 3.71 10.41 -1.99
C ASP A 44 3.37 9.02 -1.41
N LEU A 45 2.07 8.71 -1.37
CA LEU A 45 1.51 7.49 -0.79
C LEU A 45 1.29 6.40 -1.84
N TYR A 46 1.51 5.17 -1.44
CA TYR A 46 1.37 3.97 -2.26
C TYR A 46 0.64 2.86 -1.51
N ALA A 47 -0.22 2.12 -2.20
CA ALA A 47 -0.97 1.00 -1.67
C ALA A 47 -0.10 -0.26 -1.56
N CYS A 48 -0.11 -0.88 -0.38
CA CYS A 48 0.47 -2.20 -0.14
C CYS A 48 -0.63 -3.27 -0.20
N ARG A 49 -0.47 -4.27 -1.08
CA ARG A 49 -1.45 -5.34 -1.27
C ARG A 49 -1.48 -6.39 -0.15
N LEU A 50 -0.39 -6.54 0.60
CA LEU A 50 -0.30 -7.54 1.67
C LEU A 50 -0.91 -7.05 2.99
N CYS A 51 -0.65 -5.81 3.38
CA CYS A 51 -1.23 -5.27 4.61
C CYS A 51 -2.47 -4.39 4.40
N LEU A 52 -2.88 -4.15 3.15
CA LEU A 52 -4.00 -3.28 2.79
C LEU A 52 -3.90 -1.90 3.45
N ARG A 53 -2.77 -1.21 3.18
CA ARG A 53 -2.46 0.12 3.73
C ARG A 53 -1.80 1.01 2.69
N LEU A 54 -2.12 2.31 2.75
CA LEU A 54 -1.30 3.35 2.17
C LEU A 54 -0.05 3.57 3.02
N ARG A 55 1.11 3.64 2.38
CA ARG A 55 2.40 3.93 3.00
C ARG A 55 3.16 4.92 2.13
N HIS A 56 4.01 5.73 2.75
CA HIS A 56 4.90 6.62 2.02
C HIS A 56 5.82 5.82 1.08
N SER A 57 6.19 6.40 -0.06
CA SER A 57 7.03 5.78 -1.09
C SER A 57 8.36 5.23 -0.54
N SER A 58 8.90 5.89 0.48
CA SER A 58 10.11 5.46 1.20
C SER A 58 9.97 4.09 1.86
N ASN A 59 8.74 3.58 2.05
CA ASN A 59 8.48 2.22 2.56
C ASN A 59 8.42 1.17 1.43
N PHE A 60 8.73 1.53 0.19
CA PHE A 60 8.74 0.62 -0.95
C PHE A 60 10.11 0.64 -1.63
N ALA A 61 10.55 -0.53 -2.11
CA ALA A 61 11.76 -0.62 -2.91
C ALA A 61 11.63 0.17 -4.22
N ASP A 62 12.72 0.75 -4.71
CA ASP A 62 12.73 1.55 -5.94
C ASP A 62 12.22 0.77 -7.15
N THR A 63 12.49 -0.54 -7.19
CA THR A 63 12.00 -1.45 -8.23
C THR A 63 10.46 -1.58 -8.22
N MET A 64 9.82 -1.39 -7.07
CA MET A 64 8.36 -1.43 -6.88
C MET A 64 7.69 -0.07 -7.17
N LYS A 65 8.45 1.03 -7.11
CA LYS A 65 8.02 2.39 -7.48
C LYS A 65 8.13 2.61 -9.00
N LYS A 66 9.25 2.19 -9.61
CA LYS A 66 9.53 2.35 -11.05
C LYS A 66 8.63 1.47 -11.93
N LYS A 67 8.16 0.33 -11.42
CA LYS A 67 7.22 -0.54 -12.12
C LYS A 67 5.77 -0.10 -11.82
N ASN A 68 5.12 0.41 -12.86
CA ASN A 68 3.67 0.47 -13.06
C ASN A 68 2.91 1.68 -12.49
N LYS A 69 2.84 2.75 -13.29
CA LYS A 69 1.56 3.45 -13.50
C LYS A 69 0.67 2.78 -14.57
N GLN A 70 1.25 1.97 -15.47
CA GLN A 70 0.52 1.41 -16.65
C GLN A 70 0.31 -0.12 -16.68
N LYS A 71 1.06 -0.97 -15.95
CA LYS A 71 0.88 -2.45 -16.03
C LYS A 71 0.16 -3.09 -14.84
N LEU A 72 -0.56 -2.31 -14.03
CA LEU A 72 -1.35 -2.87 -12.92
C LEU A 72 -2.60 -3.63 -13.42
N ALA A 73 -3.00 -3.44 -14.68
CA ALA A 73 -4.16 -4.07 -15.29
C ALA A 73 -3.94 -5.49 -15.85
N GLY A 74 -2.69 -6.00 -15.95
CA GLY A 74 -2.44 -7.17 -16.81
C GLY A 74 -1.55 -8.29 -16.27
N ARG A 75 -0.60 -8.04 -15.37
CA ARG A 75 0.26 -9.10 -14.83
C ARG A 75 0.67 -8.79 -13.42
N GLY A 76 0.03 -9.47 -12.45
CA GLY A 76 0.55 -10.00 -11.18
C GLY A 76 1.64 -9.29 -10.37
N VAL A 77 2.02 -8.05 -10.66
CA VAL A 77 3.02 -7.31 -9.88
C VAL A 77 2.31 -6.84 -8.62
N THR A 78 2.39 -7.64 -7.58
CA THR A 78 1.88 -7.34 -6.25
C THR A 78 2.85 -6.37 -5.58
N ARG A 79 2.53 -5.07 -5.57
CA ARG A 79 3.28 -4.07 -4.80
C ARG A 79 3.07 -4.33 -3.30
N PHE A 80 4.16 -4.47 -2.56
CA PHE A 80 4.14 -4.60 -1.10
C PHE A 80 5.19 -3.69 -0.45
N CYS A 81 4.91 -3.21 0.76
CA CYS A 81 5.84 -2.39 1.51
C CYS A 81 6.96 -3.26 2.12
N MET A 82 8.08 -2.64 2.47
CA MET A 82 9.23 -3.33 3.07
C MET A 82 8.85 -4.12 4.32
N ASP A 83 8.02 -3.56 5.22
CA ASP A 83 7.51 -4.29 6.40
C ASP A 83 6.84 -5.63 6.03
N CYS A 84 6.16 -5.69 4.88
CA CYS A 84 5.49 -6.90 4.43
C CYS A 84 6.44 -7.84 3.70
N GLY A 85 7.42 -7.31 2.96
CA GLY A 85 8.46 -8.11 2.28
C GLY A 85 9.44 -8.75 3.26
N LEU A 86 9.63 -8.18 4.45
CA LEU A 86 10.50 -8.70 5.50
C LEU A 86 9.82 -9.76 6.40
N LYS A 87 8.50 -9.92 6.31
CA LYS A 87 7.80 -10.94 7.11
C LYS A 87 8.07 -12.32 6.50
N PRO A 88 8.53 -13.30 7.30
CA PRO A 88 8.65 -14.66 6.81
C PRO A 88 7.27 -15.16 6.37
N ALA A 89 7.16 -15.56 5.11
CA ALA A 89 5.93 -16.14 4.58
C ALA A 89 5.61 -17.41 5.39
N ARG A 90 4.43 -17.49 6.01
CA ARG A 90 4.00 -18.68 6.76
C ARG A 90 3.72 -19.91 5.87
N SER A 91 3.93 -19.81 4.56
CA SER A 91 3.84 -20.95 3.65
C SER A 91 4.81 -20.77 2.48
N LYS A 92 5.37 -21.89 2.03
CA LYS A 92 6.47 -22.04 1.08
C LYS A 92 6.22 -21.29 -0.24
N THR A 93 6.73 -20.06 -0.36
CA THR A 93 7.26 -19.47 -1.61
C THR A 93 8.05 -18.25 -1.19
N VAL A 94 9.36 -18.42 -1.12
CA VAL A 94 10.32 -17.37 -0.79
C VAL A 94 10.42 -16.44 -2.00
N MET A 95 9.67 -15.34 -2.03
CA MET A 95 10.03 -14.18 -2.85
C MET A 95 11.02 -13.32 -2.05
N VAL A 96 12.24 -13.82 -1.89
CA VAL A 96 13.39 -12.96 -1.58
C VAL A 96 13.64 -12.15 -2.83
N VAL A 97 13.09 -10.94 -2.90
CA VAL A 97 13.48 -9.96 -3.90
C VAL A 97 14.23 -8.82 -3.20
N ALA A 98 15.56 -8.95 -3.34
CA ALA A 98 16.58 -7.91 -3.37
C ALA A 98 16.95 -7.19 -2.06
N LEU A 99 17.80 -7.86 -1.27
CA LEU A 99 18.88 -7.22 -0.49
C LEU A 99 20.26 -7.60 -1.09
N ILE A 100 20.48 -7.32 -2.38
CA ILE A 100 21.77 -7.46 -3.09
C ILE A 100 21.65 -6.49 -4.29
N SER A 101 22.50 -5.50 -4.61
CA SER A 101 23.86 -5.14 -4.21
C SER A 101 24.20 -3.71 -4.70
N ARG A 102 25.10 -3.06 -3.95
CA ARG A 102 26.06 -1.98 -4.31
C ARG A 102 25.51 -0.60 -4.69
#